data_AF-A0A221K737-F1
#
_entry.id   AF-A0A221K737-F1
#
_cell.length_a   1.000
_cell.length_b   1.000
_cell.length_c   1.000
_cell.angle_alpha   90.00
_cell.angle_beta   90.00
_cell.angle_gamma   90.00
#
_symmetry.space_group_name_H-M   'P 1'
#
loop_
_entity.id
_entity.type
_entity.pdbx_description
1 polymer ?
#
loop_
_entity_poly.entity_id
_entity_poly.type
_entity_poly.pdbx_seq_one_letter_code
_entity_poly.pdbx_strand_id
1 'polypeptide(L)'
;MMMQGGLDMVSGLEKIRSRFLDLLEARRQSIAHHAVQAYDGITVEDVNDNLAAARDILHQIAGTAGSLGFEELGASARFCENEIIAHLTGPDNDLALCPDGLLVQLDDFVRQCHDTAD
;
A
#
# COMPACT_ATOMS: atom_id res chain seq x y z
N MET A 1 11.66 -30.98 29.21
CA MET A 1 10.55 -30.68 28.27
C MET A 1 10.56 -29.18 28.01
N MET A 2 11.32 -28.72 27.00
CA MET A 2 11.44 -27.30 26.61
C MET A 2 11.37 -27.13 25.08
N MET A 3 10.54 -27.94 24.41
CA MET A 3 10.40 -27.91 22.94
C MET A 3 9.00 -27.45 22.49
N GLN A 4 8.22 -26.85 23.40
CA GLN A 4 6.82 -26.49 23.15
C GLN A 4 6.60 -24.97 22.91
N GLY A 5 7.53 -24.09 23.34
CA GLY A 5 7.39 -22.64 23.14
C GLY A 5 7.83 -22.13 21.76
N GLY A 6 8.77 -22.81 21.09
CA GLY A 6 9.23 -22.41 19.75
C GLY A 6 8.24 -22.72 18.62
N LEU A 7 7.52 -23.83 18.72
CA LEU A 7 6.54 -24.25 17.72
C LEU A 7 5.25 -23.39 17.77
N ASP A 8 4.86 -22.95 18.97
CA ASP A 8 3.68 -22.09 19.16
C ASP A 8 3.88 -20.68 18.59
N MET A 9 5.07 -20.10 18.77
CA MET A 9 5.44 -18.81 18.18
C MET A 9 5.51 -18.87 16.65
N VAL A 10 6.09 -19.93 16.07
CA VAL A 10 6.13 -20.13 14.61
C VAL A 10 4.71 -20.27 14.04
N SER A 11 3.84 -21.01 14.72
CA SER A 11 2.43 -21.12 14.31
C SER A 11 1.66 -19.80 14.44
N GLY A 12 1.98 -18.97 15.44
CA GLY A 12 1.40 -17.64 15.60
C GLY A 12 1.81 -16.68 14.48
N LEU A 13 3.10 -16.64 14.13
CA LEU A 13 3.61 -15.79 13.06
C LEU A 13 3.04 -16.17 11.69
N GLU A 14 2.95 -17.47 11.38
CA GLU A 14 2.35 -17.97 10.14
C GLU A 14 0.89 -17.53 9.99
N LYS A 15 0.11 -17.54 11.08
CA LYS A 15 -1.28 -17.05 11.09
C LYS A 15 -1.37 -15.56 10.82
N ILE A 16 -0.48 -14.77 11.43
CA ILE A 16 -0.44 -13.31 11.22
C ILE A 16 -0.05 -13.02 9.77
N ARG A 17 0.92 -13.77 9.22
CA ARG A 17 1.36 -13.65 7.83
C ARG A 17 0.24 -13.98 6.84
N SER A 18 -0.48 -15.07 7.07
CA SER A 18 -1.65 -15.45 6.25
C SER A 18 -2.76 -14.40 6.33
N ARG A 19 -3.05 -13.86 7.52
CA ARG A 19 -4.01 -12.76 7.69
C ARG A 19 -3.58 -11.48 6.98
N PHE A 20 -2.28 -11.18 6.98
CA PHE A 20 -1.75 -10.05 6.26
C PHE A 20 -1.99 -10.19 4.75
N LEU A 21 -1.71 -11.36 4.16
CA LEU A 21 -1.94 -11.63 2.73
C LEU A 21 -3.43 -11.57 2.35
N ASP A 22 -4.32 -12.11 3.19
CA ASP A 22 -5.78 -12.00 3.04
C ASP A 22 -6.24 -10.52 2.99
N LEU A 23 -5.73 -9.70 3.91
CA LEU A 23 -6.02 -8.26 3.93
C LEU A 23 -5.31 -7.49 2.80
N LEU A 24 -4.17 -7.98 2.32
CA LEU A 24 -3.40 -7.35 1.25
C LEU A 24 -4.22 -7.29 -0.03
N GLU A 25 -4.99 -8.33 -0.36
CA GLU A 25 -5.86 -8.31 -1.55
C GLU A 25 -6.97 -7.26 -1.46
N ALA A 26 -7.62 -7.11 -0.30
CA ALA A 26 -8.62 -6.07 -0.11
C ALA A 26 -8.00 -4.66 -0.22
N ARG A 27 -6.84 -4.46 0.42
CA ARG A 27 -6.10 -3.19 0.37
C ARG A 27 -5.62 -2.86 -1.04
N ARG A 28 -5.13 -3.85 -1.78
CA ARG A 28 -4.74 -3.72 -3.20
C ARG A 28 -5.88 -3.18 -4.04
N GLN A 29 -7.08 -3.74 -3.88
CA GLN A 29 -8.27 -3.28 -4.60
C GLN A 29 -8.65 -1.84 -4.23
N SER A 30 -8.58 -1.48 -2.95
CA SER A 30 -8.80 -0.10 -2.50
C SER A 30 -7.78 0.87 -3.09
N ILE A 31 -6.49 0.52 -3.13
CA ILE A 31 -5.45 1.36 -3.74
C ILE A 31 -5.74 1.56 -5.22
N ALA A 32 -6.04 0.49 -5.96
CA ALA A 32 -6.37 0.58 -7.38
C ALA A 32 -7.62 1.46 -7.62
N HIS A 33 -8.64 1.33 -6.77
CA HIS A 33 -9.84 2.16 -6.84
C HIS A 33 -9.52 3.64 -6.64
N HIS A 34 -8.79 3.98 -5.57
CA HIS A 34 -8.40 5.36 -5.30
C HIS A 34 -7.48 5.95 -6.39
N ALA A 35 -6.59 5.14 -6.98
CA ALA A 35 -5.76 5.58 -8.10
C ALA A 35 -6.62 5.97 -9.32
N VAL A 36 -7.63 5.15 -9.66
CA VAL A 36 -8.56 5.43 -10.76
C VAL A 36 -9.41 6.67 -10.45
N GLN A 37 -9.92 6.79 -9.22
CA GLN A 37 -10.70 7.97 -8.84
C GLN A 37 -9.86 9.24 -8.90
N ALA A 38 -8.63 9.22 -8.37
CA ALA A 38 -7.73 10.37 -8.47
C ALA A 38 -7.39 10.74 -9.92
N TYR A 39 -7.31 9.77 -10.83
CA TYR A 39 -7.07 10.03 -12.25
C TYR A 39 -8.28 10.63 -12.97
N ASP A 40 -9.49 10.17 -12.66
CA ASP A 40 -10.75 10.68 -13.23
C ASP A 40 -11.20 12.00 -12.57
N GLY A 41 -10.63 12.33 -11.41
CA GLY A 41 -10.96 13.48 -10.60
C GLY A 41 -10.81 14.81 -11.34
N ILE A 42 -11.86 15.63 -11.27
CA ILE A 42 -11.91 16.96 -11.90
C ILE A 42 -11.75 18.10 -10.90
N THR A 43 -11.72 17.80 -9.60
CA THR A 43 -11.52 18.79 -8.53
C THR A 43 -10.27 18.43 -7.72
N VAL A 44 -9.67 19.45 -7.12
CA VAL A 44 -8.50 19.28 -6.23
C VAL A 44 -8.84 18.34 -5.07
N GLU A 45 -10.04 18.47 -4.51
CA GLU A 45 -10.52 17.62 -3.41
C GLU A 45 -10.62 16.16 -3.85
N ASP A 46 -11.18 15.89 -5.03
CA ASP A 46 -11.33 14.51 -5.53
C ASP A 46 -9.95 13.85 -5.75
N VAL A 47 -9.02 14.57 -6.40
CA VAL A 47 -7.67 14.06 -6.61
C VAL A 47 -6.94 13.85 -5.28
N ASN A 48 -6.89 14.88 -4.43
CA ASN A 48 -6.08 14.84 -3.21
C ASN A 48 -6.64 13.92 -2.13
N ASP A 49 -7.96 13.83 -1.97
CA ASP A 49 -8.58 12.94 -0.98
C ASP A 49 -8.36 11.47 -1.36
N ASN A 50 -8.52 11.12 -2.64
CA ASN A 50 -8.23 9.77 -3.11
C ASN A 50 -6.74 9.41 -2.98
N LEU A 51 -5.83 10.31 -3.34
CA LEU A 51 -4.40 10.09 -3.13
C LEU A 51 -4.08 9.95 -1.63
N ALA A 52 -4.67 10.77 -0.76
CA ALA A 52 -4.48 10.67 0.68
C ALA A 52 -5.00 9.34 1.26
N ALA A 53 -6.13 8.84 0.75
CA ALA A 53 -6.68 7.54 1.11
C ALA A 53 -5.75 6.39 0.67
N ALA A 54 -5.24 6.43 -0.58
CA ALA A 54 -4.26 5.47 -1.07
C ALA A 54 -2.98 5.47 -0.21
N ARG A 55 -2.47 6.66 0.14
CA ARG A 55 -1.30 6.83 1.03
C ARG A 55 -1.50 6.16 2.39
N ASP A 56 -2.66 6.31 3.03
CA ASP A 56 -2.91 5.70 4.34
C ASP A 56 -2.81 4.17 4.27
N ILE A 57 -3.38 3.58 3.22
CA ILE A 57 -3.31 2.12 3.01
C ILE A 57 -1.86 1.69 2.77
N LEU A 58 -1.11 2.41 1.94
CA LEU A 58 0.31 2.14 1.67
C LEU A 58 1.15 2.21 2.95
N HIS A 59 0.91 3.22 3.80
CA HIS A 59 1.56 3.35 5.10
C HIS A 59 1.33 2.12 5.98
N GLN A 60 0.08 1.65 6.06
CA GLN A 60 -0.26 0.46 6.84
C GLN A 60 0.43 -0.80 6.29
N ILE A 61 0.49 -0.96 4.96
CA ILE A 61 1.20 -2.08 4.32
C ILE A 61 2.69 -1.99 4.65
N ALA A 62 3.33 -0.85 4.44
CA ALA A 62 4.76 -0.66 4.71
C ALA A 62 5.12 -0.99 6.17
N GLY A 63 4.31 -0.53 7.13
CA GLY A 63 4.54 -0.79 8.56
C GLY A 63 4.39 -2.26 8.95
N THR A 64 3.47 -3.00 8.31
CA THR A 64 3.20 -4.40 8.66
C THR A 64 4.08 -5.39 7.87
N ALA A 65 4.34 -5.12 6.59
CA ALA A 65 5.10 -5.97 5.70
C ALA A 65 6.54 -6.23 6.20
N GLY A 66 7.25 -5.18 6.65
CA GLY A 66 8.62 -5.31 7.15
C GLY A 66 8.74 -6.21 8.39
N SER A 67 7.73 -6.19 9.27
CA SER A 67 7.74 -7.02 10.48
C SER A 67 7.40 -8.49 10.20
N LEU A 68 6.84 -8.80 9.02
CA LEU A 68 6.37 -10.13 8.63
C LEU A 68 7.27 -10.82 7.60
N GLY A 69 8.40 -10.19 7.26
CA GLY A 69 9.37 -10.72 6.29
C GLY A 69 9.06 -10.39 4.83
N PHE A 70 8.16 -9.44 4.56
CA PHE A 70 7.86 -8.94 3.23
C PHE A 70 8.58 -7.61 2.97
N GLU A 71 9.91 -7.63 3.09
CA GLU A 71 10.73 -6.41 3.05
C GLU A 71 10.59 -5.64 1.73
N GLU A 72 10.59 -6.34 0.60
CA GLU A 72 10.47 -5.74 -0.73
C GLU A 72 9.09 -5.10 -0.96
N LEU A 73 8.01 -5.79 -0.56
CA LEU A 73 6.65 -5.26 -0.60
C LEU A 73 6.53 -4.01 0.29
N GLY A 74 7.11 -4.07 1.50
CA GLY A 74 7.10 -2.94 2.44
C GLY A 74 7.87 -1.73 1.91
N ALA A 75 9.02 -1.95 1.29
CA ALA A 75 9.82 -0.90 0.66
C ALA A 75 9.09 -0.27 -0.53
N SER A 76 8.45 -1.07 -1.38
CA SER A 76 7.67 -0.60 -2.52
C SER A 76 6.45 0.22 -2.08
N ALA A 77 5.73 -0.24 -1.04
CA ALA A 77 4.63 0.50 -0.44
C ALA A 77 5.09 1.86 0.11
N ARG A 78 6.24 1.87 0.80
CA ARG A 78 6.85 3.08 1.36
C ARG A 78 7.28 4.07 0.29
N PHE A 79 7.76 3.57 -0.84
CA PHE A 79 8.14 4.38 -1.98
C PHE A 79 6.92 5.09 -2.59
N CYS A 80 5.85 4.34 -2.87
CA CYS A 80 4.59 4.92 -3.35
C CYS A 80 3.99 5.93 -2.35
N GLU A 81 4.03 5.62 -1.05
CA GLU A 81 3.59 6.52 0.03
C GLU A 81 4.32 7.87 -0.05
N ASN A 82 5.65 7.85 -0.20
CA ASN A 82 6.46 9.06 -0.27
C ASN A 82 6.17 9.88 -1.52
N GLU A 83 5.96 9.25 -2.68
CA GLU A 83 5.62 9.94 -3.93
C GLU A 83 4.27 10.67 -3.81
N ILE A 84 3.27 10.02 -3.19
CA ILE A 84 1.99 10.67 -2.89
C ILE A 84 2.18 11.84 -1.92
N ILE A 85 2.96 11.67 -0.84
CA ILE A 85 3.24 12.76 0.10
C ILE A 85 3.93 13.93 -0.61
N ALA A 86 4.91 13.65 -1.47
CA ALA A 86 5.62 14.66 -2.24
C ALA A 86 4.67 15.45 -3.16
N HIS A 87 3.73 14.78 -3.82
CA HIS A 87 2.70 15.45 -4.60
C HIS A 87 1.77 16.30 -3.73
N LEU A 88 1.19 15.73 -2.66
CA LEU A 88 0.23 16.43 -1.78
C LEU A 88 0.82 17.61 -1.03
N THR A 89 2.13 17.63 -0.82
CA THR A 89 2.86 18.74 -0.17
C THR A 89 3.64 19.61 -1.16
N GLY A 90 3.58 19.27 -2.44
CA GLY A 90 4.28 19.95 -3.52
C GLY A 90 3.57 21.21 -4.00
N PRO A 91 4.20 21.96 -4.91
CA PRO A 91 3.65 23.20 -5.44
C PRO A 91 2.39 23.00 -6.30
N ASP A 92 2.21 21.80 -6.84
CA ASP A 92 1.11 21.44 -7.75
C ASP A 92 -0.11 20.86 -7.02
N ASN A 93 -0.13 20.83 -5.68
CA ASN A 93 -1.21 20.23 -4.90
C ASN A 93 -2.55 20.97 -4.97
N ASP A 94 -2.55 22.21 -5.47
CA ASP A 94 -3.75 23.02 -5.75
C ASP A 94 -4.28 22.78 -7.18
N LEU A 95 -3.62 21.90 -7.93
CA LEU A 95 -4.08 21.48 -9.26
C LEU A 95 -4.90 20.19 -9.13
N ALA A 96 -6.03 20.14 -9.82
CA ALA A 96 -6.81 18.92 -9.99
C ALA A 96 -6.13 18.00 -11.01
N LEU A 97 -4.89 17.59 -10.72
CA LEU A 97 -4.05 16.81 -11.63
C LEU A 97 -3.36 15.69 -10.87
N CYS A 98 -3.73 14.45 -11.18
CA CYS A 98 -2.99 13.28 -10.75
C CYS A 98 -1.75 13.08 -11.65
N PRO A 99 -0.53 12.99 -11.10
CA PRO A 99 0.68 12.83 -11.91
C PRO A 99 0.76 11.43 -12.53
N ASP A 100 1.05 11.36 -13.84
CA ASP A 100 1.11 10.12 -14.61
C ASP A 100 2.15 9.13 -14.07
N GLY A 101 3.33 9.63 -13.68
CA GLY A 101 4.37 8.81 -13.06
C GLY A 101 3.93 8.16 -11.76
N LEU A 102 3.06 8.81 -10.98
CA LEU A 102 2.52 8.25 -9.73
C LEU A 102 1.52 7.12 -10.02
N LEU A 103 0.68 7.26 -11.05
CA LEU A 103 -0.25 6.20 -11.44
C LEU A 103 0.47 4.94 -11.92
N VAL A 104 1.56 5.09 -12.69
CA VAL A 104 2.39 3.95 -13.11
C VAL A 104 2.98 3.23 -11.90
N GLN A 105 3.45 3.97 -10.90
CA GLN A 105 4.00 3.40 -9.67
C GLN A 105 2.93 2.67 -8.85
N LEU A 106 1.73 3.24 -8.72
CA LEU A 106 0.61 2.58 -8.04
C LEU A 106 0.15 1.32 -8.76
N ASP A 107 0.12 1.31 -10.11
CA ASP A 107 -0.22 0.13 -10.90
C ASP A 107 0.81 -1.00 -10.71
N ASP A 108 2.11 -0.67 -10.75
CA ASP A 108 3.19 -1.64 -10.51
C ASP A 108 3.10 -2.22 -9.09
N PHE A 109 2.84 -1.38 -8.09
CA PHE A 109 2.63 -1.84 -6.71
C PHE A 109 1.40 -2.73 -6.57
N VAL A 110 0.28 -2.38 -7.22
CA VAL A 110 -0.94 -3.20 -7.24
C VAL A 110 -0.65 -4.56 -7.85
N ARG A 111 0.13 -4.62 -8.93
CA ARG A 111 0.57 -5.87 -9.54
C ARG A 111 1.47 -6.68 -8.60
N GLN A 112 2.43 -6.05 -7.94
CA GLN A 112 3.32 -6.70 -6.97
C GLN A 112 2.54 -7.30 -5.79
N CYS A 113 1.52 -6.61 -5.29
CA CYS A 113 0.65 -7.12 -4.23
C CYS A 113 -0.05 -8.42 -4.62
N HIS A 114 -0.46 -8.56 -5.88
CA HIS A 114 -1.09 -9.77 -6.39
C HIS A 114 -0.09 -10.93 -6.45
N ASP A 115 1.12 -10.70 -7.00
CA ASP A 115 2.19 -11.70 -7.08
C ASP A 115 2.65 -12.19 -5.69
N THR A 116 2.60 -11.32 -4.68
CA THR A 116 2.96 -11.67 -3.30
C THR A 116 1.87 -12.49 -2.57
N ALA A 117 0.62 -12.40 -3.02
CA ALA A 117 -0.53 -13.05 -2.37
C ALA A 117 -0.91 -14.41 -3.00
N ASP A 118 -0.42 -14.71 -4.22
CA ASP A 118 -0.53 -16.00 -4.91
C ASP A 118 0.46 -17.05 -4.35
#